data_AF-A0A090QVC0-F1
#
_entry.id   AF-A0A090QVC0-F1
#
_cell.length_a   1.000
_cell.length_b   1.000
_cell.length_c   1.000
_cell.angle_alpha   90.00
_cell.angle_beta   90.00
_cell.angle_gamma   90.00
#
_symmetry.space_group_name_H-M   'P 1'
#
loop_
_entity.id
_entity.type
_entity.pdbx_description
1 polymer ?
#
loop_
_entity_poly.entity_id
_entity_poly.type
_entity_poly.pdbx_seq_one_letter_code
_entity_poly.pdbx_strand_id
1 'polypeptide(L)'
;MINTFAVLAVLTLLTGCGEPQPDVARSVAVMTDDSTDTFAPVVFGREFKFPQDHLSHEEFRNEWWYFTSNLEAESGEEFGVQWTLFRHASANRKGNGWQSPQRYMAHVVVTSEDKTWAFERFARGGVGQAGVMGHPFRAGWITGTGALTVTVLFRVC
;
A
#
# COMPACT_ATOMS: atom_id res chain seq x y z
N MET A 1 55.42 -6.70 11.08
CA MET A 1 55.36 -5.95 9.82
C MET A 1 54.10 -6.40 9.09
N ILE A 2 53.04 -5.59 9.12
CA ILE A 2 51.77 -5.90 8.47
C ILE A 2 51.99 -5.87 6.96
N ASN A 3 51.67 -6.97 6.29
CA ASN A 3 51.92 -7.15 4.87
C ASN A 3 50.98 -6.24 4.07
N THR A 4 51.50 -5.13 3.56
CA THR A 4 50.77 -4.07 2.86
C THR A 4 49.99 -4.61 1.65
N PHE A 5 50.46 -5.70 1.03
CA PHE A 5 49.76 -6.41 -0.05
C PHE A 5 48.44 -7.06 0.39
N ALA A 6 48.37 -7.58 1.62
CA ALA A 6 47.16 -8.20 2.14
C ALA A 6 46.08 -7.14 2.44
N VAL A 7 46.48 -5.94 2.86
CA VAL A 7 45.56 -4.82 3.11
C VAL A 7 44.97 -4.29 1.79
N LEU A 8 45.79 -4.17 0.74
CA LEU A 8 45.32 -3.70 -0.57
C LEU A 8 44.33 -4.67 -1.23
N ALA A 9 44.55 -5.98 -1.08
CA ALA A 9 43.66 -7.01 -1.62
C ALA A 9 42.30 -7.08 -0.90
N VAL A 10 42.25 -6.77 0.40
CA VAL A 10 41.00 -6.69 1.17
C VAL A 10 40.22 -5.41 0.82
N LEU A 11 40.91 -4.32 0.52
CA LEU A 11 40.28 -3.07 0.09
C LEU A 11 39.68 -3.16 -1.32
N THR A 12 40.27 -3.92 -2.24
CA THR A 12 39.70 -4.16 -3.59
C THR A 12 38.52 -5.14 -3.58
N LEU A 13 38.42 -6.02 -2.58
CA LEU A 13 37.25 -6.88 -2.38
C LEU A 13 36.02 -6.14 -1.82
N LEU A 14 36.20 -4.94 -1.26
CA LEU A 14 35.12 -4.10 -0.71
C LEU A 14 34.52 -3.14 -1.73
N THR A 15 35.14 -2.94 -2.89
CA THR A 15 34.56 -2.17 -4.00
C THR A 15 33.66 -3.06 -4.85
N GLY A 16 32.54 -3.49 -4.27
CA GLY A 16 31.44 -4.04 -5.04
C GLY A 16 30.74 -2.90 -5.78
N CYS A 17 30.91 -2.81 -7.09
CA CYS A 17 30.03 -2.00 -7.93
C CYS A 17 28.64 -2.64 -7.89
N GLY A 18 27.76 -2.12 -7.02
CA GLY A 18 26.34 -2.43 -7.11
C GLY A 18 25.82 -1.82 -8.40
N GLU A 19 25.39 -2.66 -9.34
CA GLU A 19 24.67 -2.16 -10.51
C GLU A 19 23.46 -1.35 -10.03
N PRO A 20 23.21 -0.15 -10.57
CA PRO A 20 22.02 0.60 -10.25
C PRO A 20 20.81 -0.24 -10.64
N GLN A 21 20.11 -0.76 -9.64
CA GLN A 21 18.89 -1.53 -9.85
C GLN A 21 17.90 -0.62 -10.58
N PRO A 22 17.39 -1.02 -11.75
CA PRO A 22 16.45 -0.18 -12.49
C PRO A 22 15.27 0.17 -11.58
N ASP A 23 14.90 1.45 -11.56
CA ASP A 23 13.76 1.99 -10.84
C ASP A 23 12.46 1.56 -11.54
N VAL A 24 12.24 0.25 -11.57
CA VAL A 24 10.95 -0.31 -11.93
C VAL A 24 10.08 -0.02 -10.72
N ALA A 25 9.05 0.83 -10.90
CA ALA A 25 8.08 1.13 -9.86
C ALA A 25 7.63 -0.17 -9.18
N ARG A 26 8.21 -0.43 -8.00
CA ARG A 26 8.16 -1.74 -7.32
C ARG A 26 6.72 -2.17 -7.04
N SER A 27 5.83 -1.19 -6.96
CA SER A 27 4.38 -1.33 -6.86
C SER A 27 3.75 -2.04 -8.04
N VAL A 28 4.13 -1.72 -9.28
CA VAL A 28 3.56 -2.32 -10.50
C VAL A 28 4.01 -3.78 -10.64
N ALA A 29 5.28 -4.07 -10.33
CA ALA A 29 5.81 -5.43 -10.36
C ALA A 29 5.09 -6.38 -9.38
N VAL A 30 4.66 -5.87 -8.22
CA VAL A 30 3.84 -6.64 -7.26
C VAL A 30 2.43 -6.91 -7.79
N MET A 31 1.89 -6.05 -8.65
CA MET A 31 0.56 -6.23 -9.25
C MET A 31 0.55 -7.30 -10.36
N THR A 32 1.68 -7.53 -11.02
CA THR A 32 1.83 -8.43 -12.18
C THR A 32 2.45 -9.79 -11.84
N ASP A 33 2.55 -10.15 -10.56
CA ASP A 33 3.11 -11.44 -10.15
C ASP A 33 2.20 -12.60 -10.59
N ASP A 34 2.73 -13.50 -11.43
CA ASP A 34 2.06 -14.68 -11.96
C ASP A 34 1.98 -15.76 -10.86
N SER A 35 0.92 -15.73 -10.06
CA SER A 35 0.65 -16.82 -9.13
C SER A 35 -0.05 -17.99 -9.82
N THR A 36 0.28 -19.20 -9.39
CA THR A 36 -0.45 -20.43 -9.76
C THR A 36 -1.85 -20.53 -9.14
N ASP A 37 -2.22 -19.59 -8.26
CA ASP A 37 -3.51 -19.58 -7.58
C ASP A 37 -4.60 -18.94 -8.46
N THR A 38 -5.75 -19.59 -8.53
CA THR A 38 -6.92 -19.11 -9.28
C THR A 38 -7.73 -18.13 -8.45
N PHE A 39 -7.68 -16.83 -8.75
CA PHE A 39 -8.53 -15.81 -8.13
C PHE A 39 -9.85 -15.61 -8.90
N ALA A 40 -10.83 -14.94 -8.29
CA ALA A 40 -12.07 -14.61 -8.99
C ALA A 40 -11.79 -13.74 -10.23
N PRO A 41 -12.34 -14.09 -11.42
CA PRO A 41 -12.20 -13.26 -12.60
C PRO A 41 -13.15 -12.06 -12.54
N VAL A 42 -12.77 -10.96 -13.20
CA VAL A 42 -13.70 -9.84 -13.47
C VAL A 42 -14.60 -10.26 -14.63
N VAL A 43 -15.89 -10.37 -14.37
CA VAL A 43 -16.89 -10.79 -15.36
C VAL A 43 -17.83 -9.65 -15.72
N PHE A 44 -18.30 -9.66 -16.97
CA PHE A 44 -19.32 -8.71 -17.43
C PHE A 44 -20.69 -9.00 -16.77
N GLY A 45 -21.49 -7.96 -16.57
CA GLY A 45 -22.87 -8.10 -16.07
C GLY A 45 -23.02 -8.34 -14.56
N ARG A 46 -21.94 -8.22 -13.76
CA ARG A 46 -22.05 -8.18 -12.30
C ARG A 46 -22.77 -6.89 -11.88
N GLU A 47 -23.90 -7.04 -11.21
CA GLU A 47 -24.59 -5.92 -10.55
C GLU A 47 -23.91 -5.57 -9.22
N PHE A 48 -23.60 -4.29 -9.03
CA PHE A 48 -23.06 -3.78 -7.77
C PHE A 48 -24.18 -3.57 -6.74
N LYS A 49 -23.95 -4.00 -5.51
CA LYS A 49 -24.87 -3.90 -4.38
C LYS A 49 -24.23 -3.12 -3.24
N PHE A 50 -24.80 -1.96 -2.94
CA PHE A 50 -24.33 -1.09 -1.86
C PHE A 50 -25.27 -1.17 -0.65
N PRO A 51 -24.74 -1.14 0.59
CA PRO A 51 -23.35 -0.81 0.96
C PRO A 51 -22.37 -1.99 0.95
N GLN A 52 -22.78 -3.19 0.54
CA GLN A 52 -21.95 -4.40 0.63
C GLN A 52 -20.66 -4.27 -0.19
N ASP A 53 -20.74 -3.74 -1.41
CA ASP A 53 -19.60 -3.58 -2.32
C ASP A 53 -18.71 -2.37 -1.96
N HIS A 54 -18.95 -1.68 -0.84
CA HIS A 54 -17.93 -0.81 -0.24
C HIS A 54 -16.83 -1.61 0.47
N LEU A 55 -17.14 -2.85 0.87
CA LEU A 55 -16.23 -3.68 1.66
C LEU A 55 -15.11 -4.30 0.80
N SER A 56 -14.16 -4.90 1.49
CA SER A 56 -13.07 -5.67 0.89
C SER A 56 -13.58 -6.95 0.23
N HIS A 57 -13.25 -7.13 -1.06
CA HIS A 57 -13.56 -8.33 -1.85
C HIS A 57 -12.37 -9.29 -1.91
N GLU A 58 -12.14 -10.09 -0.85
CA GLU A 58 -10.93 -10.92 -0.67
C GLU A 58 -10.75 -12.05 -1.71
N GLU A 59 -11.79 -12.35 -2.50
CA GLU A 59 -11.75 -13.31 -3.62
C GLU A 59 -10.94 -12.81 -4.82
N PHE A 60 -10.71 -11.50 -4.92
CA PHE A 60 -9.87 -10.88 -5.93
C PHE A 60 -8.44 -10.69 -5.42
N ARG A 61 -7.47 -10.94 -6.31
CA ARG A 61 -6.03 -10.80 -6.00
C ARG A 61 -5.66 -9.39 -5.56
N ASN A 62 -6.16 -8.39 -6.28
CA ASN A 62 -5.84 -7.00 -6.09
C ASN A 62 -7.13 -6.21 -5.83
N GLU A 63 -7.07 -5.26 -4.92
CA GLU A 63 -8.13 -4.29 -4.69
C GLU A 63 -7.54 -2.96 -4.24
N TRP A 64 -8.18 -1.85 -4.57
CA TRP A 64 -7.71 -0.53 -4.17
C TRP A 64 -8.87 0.37 -3.75
N TRP A 65 -8.56 1.25 -2.80
CA TRP A 65 -9.35 2.42 -2.46
C TRP A 65 -8.52 3.65 -2.80
N TYR A 66 -9.12 4.55 -3.56
CA TYR A 66 -8.44 5.74 -4.06
C TYR A 66 -9.30 6.96 -3.80
N PHE A 67 -8.73 7.91 -3.07
CA PHE A 67 -9.38 9.14 -2.67
C PHE A 67 -8.52 10.33 -3.07
N THR A 68 -9.15 11.34 -3.66
CA THR A 68 -8.50 12.62 -3.96
C THR A 68 -9.41 13.74 -3.53
N SER A 69 -8.84 14.81 -2.99
CA SER A 69 -9.58 16.00 -2.57
C SER A 69 -8.70 17.23 -2.68
N ASN A 70 -9.31 18.37 -2.96
CA ASN A 70 -8.73 19.67 -2.67
C ASN A 70 -9.28 20.14 -1.33
N LEU A 71 -8.42 20.70 -0.49
CA LEU A 71 -8.76 21.22 0.84
C LEU A 71 -8.32 22.68 0.91
N GLU A 72 -9.06 23.46 1.68
CA GLU A 72 -8.71 24.85 2.00
C GLU A 72 -8.57 24.95 3.52
N ALA A 73 -7.43 25.48 3.99
CA ALA A 73 -7.23 25.74 5.41
C ALA A 73 -7.99 27.02 5.84
N GLU A 74 -8.20 27.20 7.14
CA GLU A 74 -8.81 28.44 7.66
C GLU A 74 -7.99 29.71 7.32
N SER A 75 -6.69 29.54 7.03
CA SER A 75 -5.82 30.61 6.54
C SER A 75 -6.04 30.97 5.07
N GLY A 76 -6.83 30.19 4.32
CA GLY A 76 -7.01 30.29 2.87
C GLY A 76 -5.96 29.55 2.03
N GLU A 77 -5.03 28.81 2.65
CA GLU A 77 -4.06 27.99 1.92
C GLU A 77 -4.73 26.75 1.31
N GLU A 78 -4.49 26.51 0.03
CA GLU A 78 -5.04 25.36 -0.70
C GLU A 78 -4.08 24.15 -0.66
N PHE A 79 -4.67 22.97 -0.51
CA PHE A 79 -3.95 21.70 -0.50
C PHE A 79 -4.62 20.67 -1.42
N GLY A 80 -3.84 20.06 -2.29
CA GLY A 80 -4.20 18.80 -2.94
C GLY A 80 -3.89 17.63 -2.01
N VAL A 81 -4.83 16.70 -1.86
CA VAL A 81 -4.65 15.46 -1.09
C VAL A 81 -4.96 14.27 -1.98
N GLN A 82 -4.05 13.31 -1.99
CA GLN A 82 -4.21 11.99 -2.60
C GLN A 82 -3.99 10.94 -1.53
N TRP A 83 -4.91 9.99 -1.42
CA TRP A 83 -4.75 8.84 -0.54
C TRP A 83 -5.12 7.56 -1.29
N THR A 84 -4.26 6.55 -1.16
CA THR A 84 -4.41 5.26 -1.80
C THR A 84 -4.22 4.17 -0.75
N LEU A 85 -5.13 3.21 -0.70
CA LEU A 85 -4.95 1.93 -0.03
C LEU A 85 -4.99 0.83 -1.06
N PHE A 86 -3.93 0.05 -1.16
CA PHE A 86 -3.82 -1.10 -2.03
C PHE A 86 -3.79 -2.37 -1.20
N ARG A 87 -4.65 -3.34 -1.53
CA ARG A 87 -4.62 -4.69 -0.98
C ARG A 87 -4.17 -5.66 -2.06
N HIS A 88 -3.25 -6.53 -1.68
CA HIS A 88 -2.78 -7.64 -2.50
C HIS A 88 -2.82 -8.95 -1.73
N ALA A 89 -3.37 -9.99 -2.34
CA ALA A 89 -3.41 -11.34 -1.81
C ALA A 89 -2.35 -12.21 -2.48
N SER A 90 -1.42 -12.76 -1.69
CA SER A 90 -0.39 -13.66 -2.23
C SER A 90 -0.90 -15.05 -2.56
N ALA A 91 -2.10 -15.42 -2.08
CA ALA A 91 -2.72 -16.72 -2.32
C ALA A 91 -4.25 -16.64 -2.25
N ASN A 92 -4.96 -17.44 -3.04
CA ASN A 92 -6.43 -17.55 -2.96
C ASN A 92 -6.86 -18.58 -1.92
N ARG A 93 -6.60 -18.27 -0.64
CA ARG A 93 -7.08 -19.07 0.48
C ARG A 93 -7.47 -18.16 1.63
N LYS A 94 -8.46 -18.57 2.42
CA LYS A 94 -8.72 -17.89 3.69
C LYS A 94 -7.57 -18.16 4.67
N GLY A 95 -7.26 -17.17 5.49
CA GLY A 95 -6.21 -17.27 6.49
C GLY A 95 -6.36 -16.19 7.54
N ASN A 96 -6.12 -16.55 8.80
CA ASN A 96 -6.31 -15.69 9.95
C ASN A 96 -4.95 -15.39 10.59
N GLY A 97 -4.81 -14.27 11.29
CA GLY A 97 -3.54 -13.91 11.93
C GLY A 97 -2.40 -13.87 10.92
N TRP A 98 -1.26 -14.43 11.31
CA TRP A 98 -0.06 -14.52 10.48
C TRP A 98 -0.20 -15.38 9.23
N GLN A 99 -1.20 -16.26 9.18
CA GLN A 99 -1.46 -17.13 8.01
C GLN A 99 -2.27 -16.43 6.92
N SER A 100 -2.78 -15.21 7.18
CA SER A 100 -3.51 -14.43 6.18
C SER A 100 -2.61 -14.14 4.98
N PRO A 101 -3.09 -14.39 3.74
CA PRO A 101 -2.33 -14.05 2.54
C PRO A 101 -2.41 -12.56 2.19
N GLN A 102 -3.20 -11.78 2.94
CA GLN A 102 -3.51 -10.38 2.64
C GLN A 102 -2.37 -9.46 3.07
N ARG A 103 -1.98 -8.56 2.17
CA ARG A 103 -1.00 -7.50 2.39
C ARG A 103 -1.60 -6.17 1.97
N TYR A 104 -1.31 -5.13 2.72
CA TYR A 104 -1.81 -3.78 2.49
C TYR A 104 -0.66 -2.82 2.31
N MET A 105 -0.81 -1.86 1.41
CA MET A 105 0.03 -0.68 1.26
C MET A 105 -0.88 0.55 1.30
N ALA A 106 -0.57 1.52 2.16
CA ALA A 106 -1.21 2.83 2.13
C ALA A 106 -0.21 3.89 1.70
N HIS A 107 -0.62 4.79 0.83
CA HIS A 107 0.16 5.93 0.36
C HIS A 107 -0.67 7.20 0.50
N VAL A 108 -0.05 8.28 0.97
CA VAL A 108 -0.66 9.59 1.03
C VAL A 108 0.30 10.62 0.44
N VAL A 109 -0.26 11.53 -0.34
CA VAL A 109 0.42 12.72 -0.83
C VAL A 109 -0.41 13.92 -0.44
N VAL A 110 0.22 14.92 0.14
CA VAL A 110 -0.37 16.24 0.37
C VAL A 110 0.51 17.24 -0.34
N THR A 111 -0.08 18.13 -1.12
CA THR A 111 0.62 19.14 -1.91
C THR A 111 0.00 20.50 -1.62
N SER A 112 0.80 21.46 -1.17
CA SER A 112 0.47 22.88 -1.22
C SER A 112 1.15 23.54 -2.42
N GLU A 113 0.97 24.85 -2.57
CA GLU A 113 1.62 25.64 -3.63
C GLU A 113 3.15 25.45 -3.65
N ASP A 114 3.78 25.47 -2.47
CA ASP A 114 5.24 25.47 -2.34
C ASP A 114 5.83 24.12 -1.97
N LYS A 115 5.02 23.15 -1.52
CA LYS A 115 5.54 21.94 -0.88
C LYS A 115 4.71 20.70 -1.15
N THR A 116 5.39 19.57 -1.25
CA THR A 116 4.75 18.25 -1.27
C THR A 116 5.28 17.38 -0.15
N TRP A 117 4.37 16.70 0.55
CA TRP A 117 4.64 15.69 1.55
C TRP A 117 4.10 14.36 1.05
N ALA A 118 4.92 13.31 1.09
CA ALA A 118 4.51 11.97 0.73
C ALA A 118 4.88 10.99 1.85
N PHE A 119 4.00 10.02 2.12
CA PHE A 119 4.24 8.97 3.09
C PHE A 119 3.62 7.65 2.63
N GLU A 120 4.34 6.56 2.84
CA GLU A 120 3.85 5.22 2.54
C GLU A 120 4.03 4.26 3.73
N ARG A 121 3.15 3.28 3.84
CA ARG A 121 3.28 2.18 4.79
C ARG A 121 2.75 0.87 4.25
N PHE A 122 3.31 -0.20 4.79
CA PHE A 122 2.92 -1.57 4.50
C PHE A 122 2.49 -2.27 5.78
N ALA A 123 1.49 -3.15 5.68
CA ALA A 123 1.02 -3.96 6.80
C ALA A 123 0.45 -5.30 6.32
N ARG A 124 0.39 -6.26 7.24
CA ARG A 124 -0.26 -7.56 7.00
C ARG A 124 -1.72 -7.50 7.41
N GLY A 125 -2.58 -8.12 6.60
CA GLY A 125 -3.94 -8.44 6.99
C GLY A 125 -3.97 -9.55 8.04
N GLY A 126 -5.13 -9.75 8.66
CA GLY A 126 -5.40 -10.84 9.60
C GLY A 126 -4.80 -10.69 11.00
N VAL A 127 -3.79 -9.84 11.20
CA VAL A 127 -3.14 -9.57 12.51
C VAL A 127 -3.62 -8.28 13.18
N GLY A 128 -4.70 -7.67 12.68
CA GLY A 128 -5.27 -6.43 13.22
C GLY A 128 -4.48 -5.15 12.87
N GLN A 129 -3.42 -5.27 12.07
CA GLN A 129 -2.59 -4.13 11.65
C GLN A 129 -3.13 -3.38 10.45
N ALA A 130 -3.94 -4.03 9.61
CA ALA A 130 -4.61 -3.45 8.46
C ALA A 130 -5.91 -4.17 8.12
N GLY A 131 -6.84 -3.45 7.49
CA GLY A 131 -8.09 -4.00 6.98
C GLY A 131 -9.09 -2.95 6.52
N VAL A 132 -10.29 -3.42 6.20
CA VAL A 132 -11.47 -2.61 5.90
C VAL A 132 -12.64 -3.10 6.76
N MET A 133 -13.38 -2.17 7.37
CA MET A 133 -14.56 -2.44 8.19
C MET A 133 -15.75 -1.67 7.62
N GLY A 134 -16.95 -2.25 7.73
CA GLY A 134 -18.17 -1.67 7.15
C GLY A 134 -18.89 -0.63 7.98
N HIS A 135 -18.93 -0.77 9.31
CA HIS A 135 -19.79 0.07 10.16
C HIS A 135 -19.09 0.45 11.48
N PRO A 136 -18.69 1.73 11.67
CA PRO A 136 -18.58 2.75 10.61
C PRO A 136 -17.59 2.30 9.53
N PHE A 137 -17.76 2.77 8.29
CA PHE A 137 -16.82 2.45 7.23
C PHE A 137 -15.43 2.96 7.61
N ARG A 138 -14.44 2.06 7.58
CA ARG A 138 -13.03 2.38 7.79
C ARG A 138 -12.22 1.57 6.80
N ALA A 139 -11.46 2.25 5.95
CA ALA A 139 -10.51 1.58 5.07
C ALA A 139 -9.09 1.96 5.48
N GLY A 140 -8.23 0.96 5.65
CA GLY A 140 -6.78 1.18 5.68
C GLY A 140 -6.24 1.79 6.96
N TRP A 141 -6.77 1.45 8.13
CA TRP A 141 -6.01 1.73 9.36
C TRP A 141 -4.72 0.91 9.29
N ILE A 142 -3.57 1.56 9.22
CA ILE A 142 -2.28 0.89 9.37
C ILE A 142 -1.70 1.27 10.72
N THR A 143 -1.67 0.33 11.68
CA THR A 143 -1.20 0.62 13.05
C THR A 143 0.33 0.65 13.16
N GLY A 144 0.83 1.43 14.13
CA GLY A 144 2.25 1.72 14.37
C GLY A 144 2.50 3.17 14.79
N THR A 145 3.72 3.53 15.21
CA THR A 145 4.08 4.94 15.49
C THR A 145 3.93 5.77 14.22
N GLY A 146 3.10 6.82 14.23
CA GLY A 146 2.78 7.62 13.04
C GLY A 146 1.63 7.06 12.17
N ALA A 147 0.73 6.26 12.76
CA ALA A 147 -0.46 5.74 12.07
C ALA A 147 -1.37 6.88 11.57
N LEU A 148 -1.53 6.96 10.25
CA LEU A 148 -2.56 7.78 9.62
C LEU A 148 -3.82 6.92 9.46
N THR A 149 -4.87 7.27 10.18
CA THR A 149 -6.20 6.70 9.97
C THR A 149 -6.99 7.67 9.11
N VAL A 150 -7.20 7.33 7.85
CA VAL A 150 -8.14 8.07 7.01
C VAL A 150 -9.54 7.56 7.33
N THR A 151 -10.29 8.35 8.09
CA THR A 151 -11.72 8.11 8.27
C THR A 151 -12.43 8.85 7.15
N VAL A 152 -12.79 8.13 6.08
CA VAL A 152 -13.70 8.65 5.07
C VAL A 152 -15.09 8.67 5.68
N LEU A 153 -15.50 9.84 6.19
CA LEU A 153 -16.86 10.05 6.64
C LEU A 153 -17.73 10.22 5.39
N PHE A 154 -18.35 9.14 4.92
CA PHE A 154 -19.41 9.24 3.92
C PHE A 154 -20.61 9.94 4.57
N ARG A 155 -20.64 11.27 4.54
CA ARG A 155 -21.90 12.02 4.65
C ARG A 155 -22.57 11.91 3.28
N VAL A 156 -23.40 10.90 3.11
CA VAL A 156 -24.42 10.91 2.06
C VAL A 156 -25.38 12.03 2.46
N CYS A 157 -25.44 13.11 1.67
CA CYS A 157 -26.49 14.12 1.79
C CYS A 157 -27.87 13.49 1.57
#